data_AF-A0A090WXV9-F1
#
_entry.id   AF-A0A090WXV9-F1
#
_cell.length_a   1.000
_cell.length_b   1.000
_cell.length_c   1.000
_cell.angle_alpha   90.00
_cell.angle_beta   90.00
_cell.angle_gamma   90.00
#
_symmetry.space_group_name_H-M   'P 1'
#
loop_
_entity.id
_entity.type
_entity.pdbx_description
1 polymer ?
#
loop_
_entity_poly.entity_id
_entity_poly.type
_entity_poly.pdbx_seq_one_letter_code
_entity_poly.pdbx_strand_id
1 'polypeptide(L)'
;MRKDNNFDFLRFLFAVFVVLSHAYPLSGTDETQQWIYKMTNGQIVLAQIGLSGFFVISGFFIFQSMERSKSLLQYYKKRMLRLFPALLVLLLITVVVVPFVYTGVGSVFSNSTYLSYLPNNISLFGFQGVIEGVFDTNHYKAINGSLWTIRYEFTLYIVISFLFFIKTKQKLLGGFISISIYLV
;
A
#
# COMPACT_ATOMS: atom_id res chain seq x y z
N MET A 1 16.81 -1.06 25.77
CA MET A 1 16.54 -2.48 25.44
C MET A 1 15.99 -2.59 24.03
N ARG A 2 16.84 -2.89 23.05
CA ARG A 2 16.43 -3.23 21.67
C ARG A 2 15.95 -4.68 21.73
N LYS A 3 14.64 -4.90 21.83
CA LYS A 3 14.07 -6.26 21.76
C LYS A 3 14.33 -6.79 20.36
N ASP A 4 14.96 -7.96 20.27
CA ASP A 4 15.18 -8.71 19.05
C ASP A 4 13.85 -8.92 18.32
N ASN A 5 13.57 -8.08 17.34
CA ASN A 5 12.35 -8.15 16.58
C ASN A 5 12.72 -8.34 15.12
N ASN A 6 12.68 -9.60 14.67
CA ASN A 6 13.08 -10.00 13.32
C ASN A 6 12.10 -9.54 12.22
N PHE A 7 11.15 -8.64 12.53
CA PHE A 7 10.26 -8.05 11.54
C PHE A 7 11.01 -7.27 10.46
N ASP A 8 12.15 -6.67 10.78
CA ASP A 8 12.94 -5.96 9.78
C ASP A 8 13.61 -6.93 8.81
N PHE A 9 14.08 -8.09 9.30
CA PHE A 9 14.55 -9.17 8.45
C PHE A 9 13.43 -9.75 7.57
N LEU A 10 12.25 -9.99 8.14
CA LEU A 10 11.09 -10.47 7.37
C LEU A 10 10.66 -9.47 6.30
N ARG A 11 10.63 -8.17 6.62
CA ARG A 11 10.35 -7.10 5.64
C ARG A 11 11.39 -7.07 4.54
N PHE A 12 12.67 -7.22 4.87
CA PHE A 12 13.72 -7.30 3.87
C PHE A 12 13.53 -8.52 2.96
N LEU A 13 13.26 -9.69 3.52
CA LEU A 13 12.97 -10.91 2.76
C LEU A 13 11.76 -10.71 1.83
N PHE A 14 10.67 -10.12 2.32
CA PHE A 14 9.49 -9.82 1.51
C PHE A 14 9.77 -8.79 0.42
N ALA A 15 10.61 -7.78 0.68
CA ALA A 15 11.05 -6.83 -0.33
C ALA A 15 11.83 -7.55 -1.45
N VAL A 16 12.73 -8.46 -1.10
CA VAL A 16 13.47 -9.27 -2.07
C VAL A 16 12.51 -10.10 -2.94
N PHE A 17 11.49 -10.73 -2.35
CA PHE A 17 10.49 -11.48 -3.12
C PHE A 17 9.72 -10.60 -4.12
N VAL A 18 9.32 -9.40 -3.71
CA VAL A 18 8.62 -8.44 -4.59
C VAL A 18 9.54 -7.97 -5.72
N VAL A 19 10.80 -7.63 -5.41
CA VAL A 19 11.78 -7.19 -6.42
C VAL A 19 12.07 -8.30 -7.42
N LEU A 20 12.31 -9.53 -6.97
CA LEU A 20 12.57 -10.67 -7.84
C LEU A 20 11.39 -10.95 -8.77
N SER A 21 10.15 -10.86 -8.27
CA SER A 21 8.96 -11.07 -9.08
C SER A 21 8.79 -10.00 -10.14
N HIS A 22 8.94 -8.72 -9.77
CA HIS A 22 8.78 -7.61 -10.70
C HIS A 22 9.92 -7.48 -11.71
N ALA A 23 11.08 -8.09 -11.46
CA ALA A 23 12.16 -8.15 -12.46
C ALA A 23 11.69 -8.81 -13.77
N TYR A 24 10.79 -9.82 -13.69
CA TYR A 24 10.28 -10.53 -14.87
C TYR A 24 9.51 -9.62 -15.83
N PRO A 25 8.39 -8.97 -15.43
CA PRO A 25 7.62 -8.13 -16.34
C PRO A 25 8.42 -6.90 -16.79
N LEU A 26 9.36 -6.41 -15.98
CA LEU A 26 10.26 -5.33 -16.35
C LEU A 26 11.25 -5.76 -17.45
N SER A 27 11.72 -7.01 -17.45
CA SER A 27 12.58 -7.56 -18.51
C SER A 27 11.82 -8.07 -19.74
N GLY A 28 10.49 -7.94 -19.76
CA GLY A 28 9.64 -8.45 -20.85
C GLY A 28 9.35 -9.95 -20.78
N THR A 29 9.69 -10.59 -19.65
CA THR A 29 9.34 -11.99 -19.38
C THR A 29 8.10 -12.07 -18.51
N ASP A 30 7.27 -13.09 -18.73
CA ASP A 30 6.09 -13.30 -17.90
C ASP A 30 6.48 -13.77 -16.49
N GLU A 31 5.76 -13.29 -15.46
CA GLU A 31 5.88 -13.76 -14.08
C GLU A 31 5.62 -15.27 -13.96
N THR A 32 4.89 -15.86 -14.91
CA THR A 32 4.67 -17.32 -15.03
C THR A 32 5.98 -18.10 -15.24
N GLN A 33 7.06 -17.45 -15.67
CA GLN A 33 8.36 -18.10 -15.85
C GLN A 33 9.13 -18.31 -14.55
N GLN A 34 8.65 -17.75 -13.43
CA GLN A 34 9.24 -17.94 -12.11
C GLN A 34 9.28 -19.43 -11.74
N TRP A 35 10.39 -19.87 -11.14
CA TRP A 35 10.59 -21.25 -10.69
C TRP A 35 9.47 -21.70 -9.73
N ILE A 36 9.06 -20.82 -8.80
CA ILE A 36 8.03 -21.13 -7.81
C ILE A 36 6.64 -21.26 -8.46
N TYR A 37 6.37 -20.46 -9.49
CA TYR A 37 5.11 -20.52 -10.23
C TYR A 37 4.98 -21.87 -10.93
N LYS A 38 6.06 -22.33 -11.60
CA LYS A 38 6.12 -23.65 -12.24
C LYS A 38 5.99 -24.80 -11.25
N MET A 39 6.71 -24.74 -10.12
CA MET A 39 6.66 -25.79 -9.09
C MET A 39 5.29 -25.92 -8.41
N THR A 40 4.53 -24.82 -8.35
CA THR A 40 3.21 -24.79 -7.72
C THR A 40 2.06 -24.93 -8.71
N ASN A 41 2.34 -25.33 -9.96
CA ASN A 41 1.36 -25.43 -11.04
C ASN A 41 0.54 -24.14 -11.23
N GLY A 42 1.21 -23.00 -11.12
CA GLY A 42 0.65 -21.68 -11.37
C GLY A 42 -0.13 -21.05 -10.22
N GLN A 43 0.00 -21.58 -9.01
CA GLN A 43 -0.76 -21.08 -7.85
C GLN A 43 -0.10 -19.90 -7.13
N ILE A 44 1.23 -19.80 -7.17
CA ILE A 44 1.99 -18.88 -6.30
C ILE A 44 2.99 -18.05 -7.10
N VAL A 45 3.03 -16.76 -6.79
CA VAL A 45 4.04 -15.80 -7.26
C VAL A 45 4.76 -15.19 -6.05
N LEU A 46 6.08 -14.95 -6.15
CA LEU A 46 6.86 -14.40 -5.03
C LEU A 46 6.35 -13.05 -4.54
N ALA A 47 5.95 -12.15 -5.46
CA ALA A 47 5.35 -10.87 -5.09
C ALA A 47 4.11 -11.03 -4.20
N GLN A 48 3.28 -12.04 -4.45
CA GLN A 48 2.07 -12.29 -3.66
C GLN A 48 2.39 -12.68 -2.22
N ILE A 49 3.42 -13.51 -2.02
CA ILE A 49 3.91 -13.88 -0.68
C ILE A 49 4.45 -12.64 0.02
N GLY A 50 5.35 -11.90 -0.63
CA GLY A 50 5.96 -10.71 -0.05
C GLY A 50 4.92 -9.66 0.33
N LEU A 51 3.98 -9.37 -0.58
CA LEU A 51 2.90 -8.43 -0.35
C LEU A 51 1.99 -8.86 0.81
N SER A 52 1.58 -10.13 0.84
CA SER A 52 0.79 -10.70 1.94
C SER A 52 1.51 -10.56 3.28
N GLY A 53 2.82 -10.85 3.32
CA GLY A 53 3.66 -10.68 4.50
C GLY A 53 3.74 -9.23 4.98
N PHE A 54 3.91 -8.28 4.05
CA PHE A 54 3.87 -6.85 4.37
C PHE A 54 2.51 -6.42 4.95
N PHE A 55 1.40 -6.92 4.41
CA PHE A 55 0.07 -6.61 4.92
C PHE A 55 -0.16 -7.18 6.31
N VAL A 56 0.27 -8.41 6.58
CA VAL A 56 0.16 -9.03 7.92
C VAL A 56 0.94 -8.22 8.96
N ILE A 57 2.22 -7.92 8.67
CA ILE A 57 3.06 -7.13 9.57
C ILE A 57 2.46 -5.73 9.76
N SER A 58 2.02 -5.08 8.69
CA SER A 58 1.41 -3.76 8.75
C SER A 58 0.14 -3.77 9.57
N GLY A 59 -0.74 -4.75 9.38
CA GLY A 59 -1.97 -4.93 10.15
C GLY A 59 -1.71 -5.03 11.65
N PHE A 60 -0.71 -5.79 12.06
CA PHE A 60 -0.29 -5.88 13.46
C PHE A 60 0.12 -4.51 14.04
N PHE A 61 0.96 -3.75 13.33
CA PHE A 61 1.38 -2.41 13.78
C PHE A 61 0.26 -1.36 13.71
N ILE A 62 -0.68 -1.50 12.78
CA ILE A 62 -1.86 -0.64 12.69
C ILE A 62 -2.75 -0.88 13.91
N PHE A 63 -3.02 -2.14 14.23
CA PHE A 63 -3.80 -2.52 15.41
C PHE A 63 -3.15 -2.02 16.71
N GLN A 64 -1.86 -2.30 16.92
CA GLN A 64 -1.12 -1.83 18.11
C GLN A 64 -1.13 -0.30 18.25
N SER A 65 -1.05 0.41 17.12
CA SER A 65 -1.15 1.87 17.11
C SER A 65 -2.54 2.38 17.42
N MET A 66 -3.59 1.63 17.09
CA MET A 66 -4.95 1.98 17.50
C MET A 66 -5.07 1.84 19.02
N GLU A 67 -4.64 0.71 19.59
CA GLU A 67 -4.65 0.47 21.04
C GLU A 67 -3.92 1.55 21.84
N ARG A 68 -2.81 2.09 21.30
CA ARG A 68 -2.03 3.15 21.94
C ARG A 68 -2.56 4.56 21.69
N SER A 69 -3.55 4.74 20.83
CA SER A 69 -4.07 6.07 20.48
C SER A 69 -5.25 6.43 21.37
N LYS A 70 -5.23 7.66 21.91
CA LYS A 70 -6.27 8.15 22.83
C LYS A 70 -7.58 8.53 22.13
N SER A 71 -7.54 8.76 20.82
CA SER A 71 -8.71 9.10 20.01
C SER A 71 -8.52 8.68 18.55
N LEU A 72 -9.64 8.54 17.83
CA LEU A 72 -9.63 8.24 16.39
C LEU A 72 -8.87 9.32 15.60
N LEU A 73 -9.08 10.60 15.93
CA LEU A 73 -8.38 11.70 15.28
C LEU A 73 -6.85 11.60 15.47
N GLN A 74 -6.39 11.24 16.66
CA GLN A 74 -4.96 11.04 16.92
C GLN A 74 -4.40 9.86 16.11
N TYR A 75 -5.16 8.77 16.00
CA TYR A 75 -4.80 7.62 15.18
C TYR A 75 -4.65 7.99 13.71
N TYR A 76 -5.67 8.63 13.11
CA TYR A 76 -5.62 9.05 11.71
C TYR A 76 -4.51 10.07 11.47
N LYS A 77 -4.31 11.06 12.36
CA LYS A 77 -3.21 12.03 12.22
C LYS A 77 -1.84 11.36 12.11
N LYS A 78 -1.53 10.39 12.98
CA LYS A 78 -0.26 9.63 12.93
C LYS A 78 -0.10 8.88 11.61
N ARG A 79 -1.19 8.35 11.05
CA ARG A 79 -1.19 7.57 9.81
C ARG A 79 -1.08 8.46 8.57
N MET A 80 -1.76 9.60 8.56
CA MET A 80 -1.66 10.58 7.48
C MET A 80 -0.26 11.18 7.40
N LEU A 81 0.33 11.55 8.54
CA LEU A 81 1.71 12.04 8.59
C LEU A 81 2.75 10.99 8.20
N ARG A 82 2.41 9.70 8.25
CA ARG A 82 3.28 8.63 7.77
C ARG A 82 3.18 8.42 6.26
N LEU A 83 1.97 8.56 5.70
CA LEU A 83 1.67 8.20 4.31
C LEU A 83 1.86 9.37 3.34
N PHE A 84 1.23 10.51 3.65
CA PHE A 84 1.11 11.63 2.71
C PHE A 84 2.43 12.34 2.41
N PRO A 85 3.36 12.55 3.35
CA PRO A 85 4.62 13.24 3.03
C PRO A 85 5.45 12.47 2.00
N ALA A 86 5.60 11.16 2.18
CA ALA A 86 6.33 10.31 1.23
C ALA A 86 5.61 10.24 -0.13
N LEU A 87 4.29 10.10 -0.14
CA LEU A 87 3.48 10.10 -1.36
C LEU A 87 3.63 11.43 -2.12
N LEU A 88 3.51 12.57 -1.44
CA LEU A 88 3.61 13.89 -2.04
C LEU A 88 4.99 14.07 -2.69
N VAL A 89 6.06 13.75 -1.97
CA VAL A 89 7.43 13.88 -2.49
C VAL A 89 7.62 13.01 -3.74
N LEU A 90 7.18 11.74 -3.69
CA LEU A 90 7.25 10.84 -4.86
C LEU A 90 6.48 11.40 -6.07
N LEU A 91 5.25 11.87 -5.86
CA LEU A 91 4.41 12.39 -6.94
C LEU A 91 4.99 13.68 -7.52
N LEU A 92 5.52 14.58 -6.69
CA LEU A 92 6.18 15.81 -7.15
C LEU A 92 7.43 15.50 -7.96
N ILE A 93 8.28 14.58 -7.49
CA ILE A 93 9.44 14.12 -8.25
C ILE A 93 8.99 13.55 -9.60
N THR A 94 7.93 12.73 -9.61
CA THR A 94 7.41 12.14 -10.85
C THR A 94 6.95 13.21 -11.83
N VAL A 95 6.15 14.17 -11.39
CA VAL A 95 5.66 15.27 -12.24
C VAL A 95 6.81 16.13 -12.77
N VAL A 96 7.85 16.37 -11.97
CA VAL A 96 9.04 17.12 -12.41
C VAL A 96 9.86 16.33 -13.43
N VAL A 97 10.00 15.01 -13.25
CA VAL A 97 10.86 14.17 -14.11
C VAL A 97 10.18 13.82 -15.44
N VAL A 98 8.86 13.59 -15.45
CA VAL A 98 8.11 13.14 -16.63
C VAL A 98 8.34 14.01 -17.89
N PRO A 99 8.35 15.35 -17.84
CA PRO A 99 8.67 16.19 -18.99
C PRO A 99 10.02 15.89 -19.66
N PHE A 100 11.01 15.41 -18.91
CA PHE A 100 12.35 15.10 -19.44
C PHE A 100 12.43 13.73 -20.15
N VAL A 101 11.47 12.84 -19.89
CA VAL A 101 11.40 11.49 -20.45
C VAL A 101 10.19 11.30 -21.37
N TYR A 102 9.44 12.37 -21.63
CA TYR A 102 8.26 12.35 -22.48
C TYR A 102 8.65 12.26 -23.97
N THR A 103 8.14 11.24 -24.65
CA THR A 103 8.34 10.95 -26.07
C THR A 103 7.05 11.07 -26.90
N GLY A 104 5.96 11.58 -26.31
CA GLY A 104 4.69 11.78 -27.01
C GLY A 104 4.69 12.99 -27.94
N VAL A 105 3.64 13.15 -28.74
CA VAL A 105 3.50 14.29 -29.65
C VAL A 105 3.03 15.54 -28.89
N GLY A 106 3.67 16.68 -29.16
CA GLY A 106 3.31 17.97 -28.57
C GLY A 106 3.85 18.18 -27.16
N SER A 107 3.29 19.15 -26.44
CA SER A 107 3.70 19.47 -25.07
C SER A 107 3.07 18.50 -24.06
N VAL A 108 3.88 17.98 -23.14
CA VAL A 108 3.42 17.17 -22.00
C VAL A 108 2.37 17.90 -21.15
N PHE A 109 2.43 19.23 -21.08
CA PHE A 109 1.47 20.04 -20.32
C PHE A 109 0.07 20.10 -20.95
N SER A 110 -0.06 19.72 -22.23
CA SER A 110 -1.36 19.56 -22.89
C SER A 110 -1.91 18.14 -22.76
N ASN A 111 -1.12 17.21 -22.22
CA ASN A 111 -1.52 15.81 -22.08
C ASN A 111 -2.45 15.62 -20.87
N SER A 112 -3.68 15.18 -21.13
CA SER A 112 -4.70 14.94 -20.10
C SER A 112 -4.27 13.90 -19.05
N THR A 113 -3.55 12.84 -19.46
CA THR A 113 -3.06 11.81 -18.54
C THR A 113 -1.96 12.34 -17.63
N TYR A 114 -1.12 13.26 -18.10
CA TYR A 114 -0.11 13.92 -17.26
C TYR A 114 -0.77 14.83 -16.21
N LEU A 115 -1.73 15.67 -16.64
CA LEU A 115 -2.43 16.60 -15.74
C LEU A 115 -3.29 15.88 -14.69
N SER A 116 -3.89 14.75 -15.05
CA SER A 116 -4.70 13.94 -14.15
C SER A 116 -3.88 13.02 -13.23
N TYR A 117 -2.60 12.78 -13.52
CA TYR A 117 -1.75 11.86 -12.76
C TYR A 117 -1.62 12.23 -11.27
N LEU A 118 -1.30 13.50 -10.98
CA LEU A 118 -1.15 13.99 -9.61
C LEU A 118 -2.46 13.93 -8.81
N PRO A 119 -3.59 14.52 -9.28
CA PRO A 119 -4.85 14.49 -8.53
C PRO A 119 -5.42 13.07 -8.38
N ASN A 120 -5.26 12.19 -9.37
CA ASN A 120 -5.73 10.81 -9.27
C ASN A 120 -4.96 10.02 -8.21
N ASN A 121 -3.62 10.12 -8.19
CA ASN A 121 -2.81 9.37 -7.23
C ASN A 121 -2.82 9.95 -5.81
N ILE A 122 -2.95 11.28 -5.65
CA ILE A 122 -3.06 11.89 -4.30
C ILE A 122 -4.38 11.54 -3.62
N SER A 123 -5.44 11.23 -4.39
CA SER A 123 -6.72 10.76 -3.85
C SER A 123 -6.66 9.37 -3.22
N LEU A 124 -5.54 8.65 -3.39
CA LEU A 124 -5.30 7.24 -3.02
C LEU A 124 -6.13 6.21 -3.80
N PHE A 125 -7.42 6.48 -4.03
CA PHE A 125 -8.33 5.52 -4.66
C PHE A 125 -8.37 5.60 -6.19
N GLY A 126 -8.01 6.75 -6.76
CA GLY A 126 -8.03 6.97 -8.21
C GLY A 126 -6.87 6.33 -8.99
N PHE A 127 -5.97 5.59 -8.32
CA PHE A 127 -4.73 4.99 -8.85
C PHE A 127 -4.54 5.09 -10.38
N GLN A 128 -3.54 5.86 -10.79
CA GLN A 128 -3.17 6.00 -12.19
C GLN A 128 -1.68 5.64 -12.34
N GLY A 129 -1.41 4.47 -12.91
CA GLY A 129 -0.04 3.98 -13.08
C GLY A 129 0.68 4.53 -14.31
N VAL A 130 -0.04 4.99 -15.32
CA VAL A 130 0.50 5.30 -16.66
C VAL A 130 0.26 6.77 -17.03
N ILE A 131 1.22 7.35 -17.73
CA ILE A 131 1.09 8.62 -18.46
C ILE A 131 1.42 8.29 -19.92
N GLU A 132 0.47 8.59 -20.81
CA GLU A 132 0.65 8.38 -22.25
C GLU A 132 1.85 9.18 -22.74
N GLY A 133 2.70 8.57 -23.56
CA GLY A 133 3.89 9.19 -24.12
C GLY A 133 5.15 9.12 -23.26
N VAL A 134 5.21 8.35 -22.16
CA VAL A 134 6.45 8.19 -21.36
C VAL A 134 7.08 6.81 -21.53
N PHE A 135 6.31 5.74 -21.33
CA PHE A 135 6.81 4.35 -21.37
C PHE A 135 6.01 3.48 -22.35
N ASP A 136 5.39 4.07 -23.35
CA ASP A 136 4.50 3.33 -24.26
C ASP A 136 5.20 2.24 -25.08
N THR A 137 6.51 2.39 -25.29
CA THR A 137 7.37 1.43 -25.99
C THR A 137 7.95 0.35 -25.07
N ASN A 138 7.83 0.49 -23.75
CA ASN A 138 8.36 -0.48 -22.80
C ASN A 138 7.37 -1.64 -22.58
N HIS A 139 7.90 -2.82 -22.22
CA HIS A 139 7.09 -3.98 -21.81
C HIS A 139 6.19 -3.68 -20.62
N TYR A 140 6.66 -2.83 -19.71
CA TYR A 140 5.90 -2.37 -18.55
C TYR A 140 5.78 -0.84 -18.58
N LYS A 141 4.53 -0.36 -18.64
CA LYS A 141 4.22 1.06 -18.88
C LYS A 141 4.02 1.88 -17.60
N ALA A 142 3.87 1.22 -16.44
CA ALA A 142 3.54 1.94 -15.21
C ALA A 142 4.79 2.62 -14.63
N ILE A 143 4.68 3.91 -14.34
CA ILE A 143 5.79 4.73 -13.81
C ILE A 143 6.05 4.38 -12.35
N ASN A 144 5.00 4.41 -11.53
CA ASN A 144 5.06 4.05 -10.12
C ASN A 144 4.07 2.91 -9.87
N GLY A 145 4.37 1.74 -10.44
CA GLY A 145 3.52 0.56 -10.34
C GLY A 145 3.13 0.24 -8.91
N SER A 146 4.05 0.40 -7.95
CA SER A 146 3.84 0.14 -6.52
C SER A 146 2.77 1.00 -5.84
N LEU A 147 2.37 2.15 -6.41
CA LEU A 147 1.33 3.01 -5.81
C LEU A 147 0.00 2.27 -5.62
N TRP A 148 -0.28 1.23 -6.39
CA TRP A 148 -1.52 0.46 -6.27
C TRP A 148 -1.72 -0.15 -4.87
N THR A 149 -0.65 -0.40 -4.10
CA THR A 149 -0.76 -1.00 -2.76
C THR A 149 -1.21 0.01 -1.71
N ILE A 150 -1.02 1.32 -1.96
CA ILE A 150 -1.26 2.37 -0.97
C ILE A 150 -2.73 2.46 -0.57
N ARG A 151 -3.63 2.24 -1.53
CA ARG A 151 -5.08 2.25 -1.30
C ARG A 151 -5.49 1.17 -0.32
N TYR A 152 -4.89 -0.02 -0.41
CA TYR A 152 -5.18 -1.13 0.50
C TYR A 152 -4.63 -0.88 1.89
N GLU A 153 -3.44 -0.28 2.01
CA GLU A 153 -2.91 0.13 3.32
C GLU A 153 -3.86 1.15 3.99
N PHE A 154 -4.34 2.13 3.23
CA PHE A 154 -5.31 3.11 3.74
C PHE A 154 -6.66 2.47 4.09
N THR A 155 -7.17 1.55 3.26
CA THR A 155 -8.37 0.75 3.58
C THR A 155 -8.19 -0.03 4.87
N LEU A 156 -7.02 -0.64 5.09
CA LEU A 156 -6.72 -1.37 6.32
C LEU A 156 -6.75 -0.45 7.56
N TYR A 157 -6.35 0.83 7.41
CA TYR A 157 -6.47 1.80 8.49
C TYR A 157 -7.94 2.01 8.90
N ILE A 158 -8.84 2.11 7.91
CA ILE A 158 -10.27 2.29 8.10
C ILE A 158 -10.89 1.03 8.71
N VAL A 159 -10.61 -0.14 8.14
CA VAL A 159 -11.16 -1.44 8.60
C VAL A 159 -10.78 -1.70 10.06
N ILE A 160 -9.50 -1.52 10.44
CA ILE A 160 -9.06 -1.75 11.82
C ILE A 160 -9.71 -0.74 12.78
N SER A 161 -9.81 0.53 12.37
CA SER A 161 -10.51 1.56 13.16
C SER A 161 -11.97 1.17 13.42
N PHE A 162 -12.66 0.65 12.40
CA PHE A 162 -14.05 0.22 12.50
C PHE A 162 -14.21 -1.02 13.40
N LEU A 163 -13.39 -2.05 13.20
CA LEU A 163 -13.40 -3.26 14.03
C LEU A 163 -13.09 -2.95 15.51
N PHE A 164 -12.17 -2.03 15.77
CA PHE A 164 -11.85 -1.61 17.14
C PHE A 164 -13.02 -0.90 17.82
N PHE A 165 -13.76 -0.07 17.07
CA PHE A 165 -14.96 0.60 17.58
C PHE A 165 -16.06 -0.40 17.96
N ILE A 166 -16.29 -1.43 17.14
CA ILE A 166 -17.25 -2.51 17.43
C ILE A 166 -16.84 -3.27 18.70
N LYS A 167 -15.58 -3.69 18.81
CA LYS A 167 -15.05 -4.40 19.99
C LYS A 167 -15.25 -3.59 21.28
N THR A 168 -15.05 -2.27 21.21
CA THR A 168 -15.23 -1.38 22.36
C THR A 168 -16.69 -1.34 22.80
N LYS A 169 -17.64 -1.26 21.86
CA LYS A 169 -19.08 -1.28 22.16
C LYS A 169 -19.56 -2.63 22.70
N GLN A 170 -19.05 -3.75 22.20
CA GLN A 170 -19.38 -5.09 22.72
C GLN A 170 -18.89 -5.29 24.17
N LYS A 171 -17.69 -4.81 24.50
CA LYS A 171 -17.18 -4.82 25.88
C LYS A 171 -18.02 -3.92 26.80
N LEU A 172 -18.44 -2.75 26.32
CA LEU A 172 -19.31 -1.85 27.09
C LEU A 172 -20.71 -2.45 27.31
N LEU A 173 -21.31 -3.08 26.30
CA LEU A 173 -22.58 -3.80 26.44
C LEU A 173 -22.47 -4.99 27.39
N GLY A 174 -21.44 -5.82 27.26
CA GLY A 174 -21.21 -6.96 28.16
C GLY A 174 -20.95 -6.51 29.61
N GLY A 175 -20.23 -5.40 29.80
CA GLY A 175 -20.05 -4.76 31.11
C GLY A 175 -21.35 -4.23 31.70
N PHE A 176 -22.18 -3.55 30.90
CA PHE A 176 -23.51 -3.10 31.32
C PHE A 176 -24.41 -4.26 31.73
N ILE A 177 -24.50 -5.31 30.92
CA ILE A 177 -25.31 -6.52 31.22
C ILE A 177 -24.83 -7.19 32.52
N SER A 178 -23.51 -7.27 32.73
CA SER A 178 -22.95 -7.84 33.97
C SER A 178 -23.28 -7.00 35.20
N ILE A 179 -23.27 -5.66 35.09
CA ILE A 179 -23.66 -4.74 36.17
C ILE A 179 -25.17 -4.84 36.46
N SER A 180 -26.00 -4.99 35.42
CA SER A 180 -27.46 -5.14 35.58
C SER A 180 -27.83 -6.44 36.29
N ILE A 181 -27.09 -7.53 36.07
CA ILE A 181 -27.29 -8.83 36.73
C ILE A 181 -26.85 -8.79 38.21
N TYR A 182 -25.88 -7.96 38.56
CA TYR A 182 -25.41 -7.81 39.96
C TYR A 182 -26.28 -6.87 40.81
N LEU A 183 -27.18 -6.11 40.19
CA LEU A 183 -28.07 -5.14 40.85
C LEU A 183 -29.53 -5.64 40.98
N VAL A 184 -29.78 -6.90 40.63
CA VAL A 184 -31.03 -7.65 40.87
C VAL A 184 -30.72 -8.79 41.84
#